data_AF-A0A6N2D4W7-F1
#
_entry.id   AF-A0A6N2D4W7-F1
#
_cell.length_a   1.000
_cell.length_b   1.000
_cell.length_c   1.000
_cell.angle_alpha   90.00
_cell.angle_beta   90.00
_cell.angle_gamma   90.00
#
_symmetry.space_group_name_H-M   'P 1'
#
loop_
_entity.id
_entity.type
_entity.pdbx_description
1 polymer ?
#
loop_
_entity_poly.entity_id
_entity_poly.type
_entity_poly.pdbx_seq_one_letter_code
_entity_poly.pdbx_strand_id
1 'polypeptide(L)'
;MGTYDGTDAVAPFPVLRLLLLLLGALLAALTLTACEDVHHEETRLFDLAEERLRAGDYEGARTLFRRFLEEHPQSTLRSLADRRLITLDRELDAIMGRRGAPAPIHVPPPGSEILSRPEAPPTPRVDAPRMPALGD
;
A
#
# COMPACT_ATOMS: atom_id res chain seq x y z
N MET A 1 -33.07 74.39 -5.07
CA MET A 1 -33.08 73.88 -6.46
C MET A 1 -31.83 73.06 -6.65
N GLY A 2 -31.95 71.75 -6.86
CA GLY A 2 -30.81 70.82 -6.94
C GLY A 2 -31.17 69.44 -6.39
N THR A 3 -32.03 68.71 -7.11
CA THR A 3 -32.34 67.30 -6.85
C THR A 3 -31.21 66.45 -7.41
N TYR A 4 -30.50 65.72 -6.53
CA TYR A 4 -29.55 64.69 -6.94
C TYR A 4 -30.35 63.46 -7.39
N ASP A 5 -30.34 63.21 -8.69
CA ASP A 5 -30.96 62.05 -9.31
C ASP A 5 -29.97 60.87 -9.23
N GLY A 6 -30.35 59.88 -8.43
CA GLY A 6 -29.64 58.61 -8.34
C GLY A 6 -29.98 57.77 -9.55
N THR A 7 -29.13 57.81 -10.57
CA THR A 7 -29.19 56.90 -11.71
C THR A 7 -28.01 55.95 -11.66
N ASP A 8 -28.28 54.80 -11.04
CA ASP A 8 -27.98 53.48 -11.57
C ASP A 8 -26.62 53.33 -12.25
N ALA A 9 -25.61 53.03 -11.42
CA ALA A 9 -24.45 52.26 -11.87
C ALA A 9 -24.90 50.84 -12.23
N VAL A 10 -25.56 50.69 -13.38
CA VAL A 10 -25.89 49.40 -13.99
C VAL A 10 -24.57 48.72 -14.31
N ALA A 11 -24.16 47.80 -13.44
CA ALA A 11 -22.99 46.97 -13.65
C ALA A 11 -23.11 46.26 -15.02
N PRO A 12 -22.24 46.57 -16.00
CA PRO A 12 -22.17 45.76 -17.19
C PRO A 12 -21.56 44.41 -16.80
N PHE A 13 -21.67 43.44 -17.70
CA PHE A 13 -21.04 42.12 -17.60
C PHE A 13 -21.77 41.00 -16.81
N PRO A 14 -23.12 40.86 -16.84
CA PRO A 14 -23.73 39.57 -16.48
C PRO A 14 -23.18 38.43 -17.35
N VAL A 15 -22.77 38.75 -18.60
CA VAL A 15 -22.12 37.82 -19.53
C VAL A 15 -20.74 37.36 -19.05
N LEU A 16 -19.92 38.24 -18.45
CA LEU A 16 -18.60 37.86 -17.92
C LEU A 16 -18.74 36.95 -16.70
N ARG A 17 -19.70 37.24 -15.82
CA ARG A 17 -20.02 36.36 -14.69
C ARG A 17 -20.52 34.99 -15.16
N LEU A 18 -21.41 34.96 -16.15
CA LEU A 18 -21.88 33.71 -16.74
C LEU A 18 -20.73 32.92 -17.38
N LEU A 19 -19.83 33.60 -18.09
CA LEU A 19 -18.66 32.99 -18.73
C LEU A 19 -17.66 32.45 -17.70
N LEU A 20 -17.41 33.18 -16.60
CA LEU A 20 -16.57 32.70 -15.50
C LEU A 20 -17.19 31.50 -14.77
N LEU A 21 -18.50 31.49 -14.58
CA LEU A 21 -19.21 30.34 -13.99
C LEU A 21 -19.18 29.12 -14.91
N LEU A 22 -19.38 29.31 -16.22
CA LEU A 22 -19.26 28.23 -17.21
C LEU A 22 -17.82 27.70 -17.29
N LEU A 23 -16.81 28.58 -17.30
CA LEU A 23 -15.41 28.17 -17.31
C LEU A 23 -15.05 27.42 -16.02
N GLY A 24 -15.50 27.89 -14.86
CA GLY A 24 -15.30 27.23 -13.57
C GLY A 24 -15.98 25.86 -13.50
N ALA A 25 -17.22 25.76 -14.00
CA ALA A 25 -17.94 24.49 -14.10
C ALA A 25 -17.27 23.53 -15.08
N LEU A 26 -16.75 24.04 -16.21
CA LEU A 26 -16.01 23.24 -17.18
C LEU A 26 -14.70 22.71 -16.58
N LEU A 27 -13.93 23.57 -15.91
CA LEU A 27 -12.70 23.18 -15.22
C LEU A 27 -12.98 22.17 -14.11
N ALA A 28 -14.03 22.38 -13.31
CA ALA A 28 -14.44 21.43 -12.27
C ALA A 28 -14.85 20.08 -12.87
N ALA A 29 -15.65 20.08 -13.94
CA ALA A 29 -16.04 18.87 -14.66
C ALA A 29 -14.82 18.13 -15.23
N LEU A 30 -13.87 18.84 -15.84
CA LEU A 30 -12.61 18.26 -16.31
C LEU A 30 -11.81 17.60 -15.19
N THR A 31 -11.72 18.25 -14.01
CA THR A 31 -11.00 17.67 -12.87
C THR A 31 -11.67 16.42 -12.30
N LEU A 32 -13.00 16.32 -12.33
CA LEU A 32 -13.69 15.12 -11.87
C LEU A 32 -13.50 13.94 -12.83
N THR A 33 -13.58 14.17 -14.14
CA THR A 33 -13.44 13.08 -15.13
C THR A 33 -12.05 12.47 -15.21
N ALA A 34 -11.00 13.19 -14.79
CA ALA A 34 -9.63 12.67 -14.84
C ALA A 34 -9.29 11.66 -13.72
N CYS A 35 -10.05 11.63 -12.62
CA CYS A 35 -9.79 10.72 -11.50
C CYS A 35 -10.33 9.29 -11.72
N GLU A 36 -11.38 9.13 -12.52
CA GLU A 36 -12.09 7.84 -12.62
C GLU A 36 -11.36 6.83 -13.51
N ASP A 37 -10.67 7.30 -14.56
CA ASP A 37 -9.92 6.44 -15.48
C ASP A 37 -8.66 5.82 -14.81
N VAL A 38 -8.01 6.58 -13.93
CA VAL A 38 -6.77 6.15 -13.25
C VAL A 38 -7.02 4.96 -12.30
N HIS A 39 -8.17 4.93 -11.62
CA HIS A 39 -8.53 3.83 -10.71
C HIS A 39 -8.87 2.53 -11.44
N HIS A 40 -9.38 2.62 -12.66
CA HIS A 40 -9.68 1.43 -13.46
C HIS A 40 -8.42 0.78 -14.02
N GLU A 41 -7.46 1.58 -14.49
CA GLU A 41 -6.22 1.03 -15.05
C GLU A 41 -5.32 0.43 -13.97
N GLU A 42 -5.18 1.09 -12.81
CA GLU A 42 -4.38 0.53 -11.69
C GLU A 42 -4.94 -0.83 -11.25
N THR A 43 -6.27 -0.95 -11.11
CA THR A 43 -6.90 -2.19 -10.66
C THR A 43 -6.69 -3.31 -11.67
N ARG A 44 -6.81 -3.03 -12.97
CA ARG A 44 -6.57 -4.00 -14.04
C ARG A 44 -5.14 -4.51 -14.06
N LEU A 45 -4.15 -3.63 -13.95
CA LEU A 45 -2.75 -4.02 -13.98
C LEU A 45 -2.39 -4.87 -12.76
N PHE A 46 -2.94 -4.54 -11.59
CA PHE A 46 -2.80 -5.32 -10.36
C PHE A 46 -3.44 -6.71 -10.48
N ASP A 47 -4.69 -6.78 -10.96
CA ASP A 47 -5.41 -8.05 -11.12
C ASP A 47 -4.72 -8.97 -12.12
N LEU A 48 -4.21 -8.43 -13.23
CA LEU A 48 -3.44 -9.19 -14.21
C LEU A 48 -2.17 -9.79 -13.58
N ALA A 49 -1.49 -9.05 -12.70
CA ALA A 49 -0.32 -9.57 -11.99
C ALA A 49 -0.70 -10.75 -11.06
N GLU A 50 -1.82 -10.64 -10.34
CA GLU A 50 -2.35 -11.72 -9.50
C GLU A 50 -2.78 -12.94 -10.32
N GLU A 51 -3.37 -12.75 -11.49
CA GLU A 51 -3.73 -13.85 -12.40
C GLU A 51 -2.50 -14.61 -12.88
N ARG A 52 -1.43 -13.89 -13.29
CA ARG A 52 -0.15 -14.53 -13.67
C ARG A 52 0.46 -15.29 -12.51
N LEU A 53 0.38 -14.73 -11.30
CA LEU A 53 0.85 -15.42 -10.09
C LEU A 53 0.09 -16.73 -9.86
N ARG A 54 -1.24 -16.71 -9.96
CA ARG A 54 -2.08 -17.92 -9.82
C ARG A 54 -1.83 -18.95 -10.92
N ALA A 55 -1.46 -18.49 -12.11
CA ALA A 55 -1.07 -19.35 -13.23
C ALA A 55 0.36 -19.93 -13.08
N GLY A 56 1.12 -19.52 -12.07
CA GLY A 56 2.51 -19.94 -11.86
C GLY A 56 3.53 -19.21 -12.74
N ASP A 57 3.11 -18.18 -13.47
CA ASP A 57 4.00 -17.30 -14.24
C ASP A 57 4.61 -16.23 -13.32
N TYR A 58 5.56 -16.66 -12.49
CA TYR A 58 6.17 -15.82 -11.47
C TYR A 58 6.95 -14.63 -12.06
N GLU A 59 7.71 -14.81 -13.15
CA GLU A 59 8.46 -13.70 -13.79
C GLU A 59 7.52 -12.71 -14.48
N GLY A 60 6.43 -13.20 -15.11
CA GLY A 60 5.39 -12.33 -15.67
C GLY A 60 4.70 -11.50 -14.59
N ALA A 61 4.29 -12.14 -13.49
CA ALA A 61 3.72 -11.45 -12.33
C ALA A 61 4.69 -10.41 -11.75
N ARG A 62 5.98 -10.75 -11.63
CA ARG A 62 7.02 -9.87 -11.10
C ARG A 62 7.19 -8.60 -11.91
N THR A 63 7.16 -8.75 -13.24
CA THR A 63 7.27 -7.64 -14.18
C THR A 63 6.08 -6.70 -14.05
N LEU A 64 4.87 -7.26 -13.95
CA LEU A 64 3.64 -6.47 -13.80
C LEU A 64 3.59 -5.74 -12.45
N PHE A 65 3.96 -6.38 -11.34
CA PHE A 65 4.02 -5.70 -10.04
C PHE A 65 5.06 -4.58 -9.99
N ARG A 66 6.23 -4.73 -10.63
CA ARG A 66 7.19 -3.63 -10.72
C ARG A 66 6.65 -2.46 -11.55
N ARG A 67 6.08 -2.77 -12.70
CA ARG A 67 5.42 -1.76 -13.55
C ARG A 67 4.31 -1.02 -12.80
N PHE A 68 3.50 -1.74 -12.02
CA PHE A 68 2.47 -1.14 -11.17
C PHE A 68 3.05 -0.08 -10.22
N LEU A 69 4.15 -0.42 -9.53
CA LEU A 69 4.78 0.47 -8.54
C LEU A 69 5.44 1.69 -9.20
N GLU A 70 5.92 1.55 -10.44
CA GLU A 70 6.51 2.63 -11.23
C GLU A 70 5.45 3.58 -11.81
N GLU A 71 4.37 3.03 -12.38
CA GLU A 71 3.31 3.81 -13.05
C GLU A 71 2.30 4.41 -12.06
N HIS A 72 2.08 3.75 -10.90
CA HIS A 72 1.06 4.15 -9.92
C HIS A 72 1.62 4.30 -8.49
N PRO A 73 2.60 5.19 -8.25
CA PRO A 73 3.27 5.35 -6.94
C PRO A 73 2.37 5.93 -5.84
N GLN A 74 1.21 6.49 -6.20
CA GLN A 74 0.22 7.06 -5.29
C GLN A 74 -1.02 6.17 -5.11
N SER A 75 -1.05 5.01 -5.78
CA SER A 75 -2.18 4.08 -5.67
C SER A 75 -2.38 3.60 -4.23
N THR A 76 -3.64 3.39 -3.85
CA THR A 76 -3.99 2.74 -2.59
C THR A 76 -3.50 1.28 -2.54
N LEU A 77 -3.36 0.63 -3.70
CA LEU A 77 -2.88 -0.75 -3.82
C LEU A 77 -1.36 -0.86 -3.80
N ARG A 78 -0.61 0.25 -3.83
CA ARG A 78 0.86 0.25 -3.82
C ARG A 78 1.46 -0.60 -2.71
N SER A 79 1.02 -0.40 -1.47
CA SER A 79 1.55 -1.14 -0.31
C SER A 79 1.23 -2.64 -0.37
N LEU A 80 0.18 -3.03 -1.11
CA LEU A 80 -0.14 -4.43 -1.35
C LEU A 80 0.75 -5.01 -2.47
N ALA A 81 0.90 -4.28 -3.58
CA ALA A 81 1.78 -4.65 -4.70
C ALA A 81 3.24 -4.82 -4.25
N ASP A 82 3.74 -3.93 -3.41
CA ASP A 82 5.09 -4.00 -2.84
C ASP A 82 5.31 -5.27 -2.00
N ARG A 83 4.36 -5.59 -1.11
CA ARG A 83 4.42 -6.83 -0.32
C ARG A 83 4.34 -8.09 -1.18
N ARG A 84 3.54 -8.05 -2.25
CA ARG A 84 3.46 -9.16 -3.22
C ARG A 84 4.79 -9.36 -3.93
N LEU A 85 5.39 -8.28 -4.43
CA LEU A 85 6.69 -8.33 -5.11
C LEU A 85 7.80 -8.88 -4.21
N ILE A 86 7.88 -8.44 -2.96
CA ILE A 86 8.86 -8.97 -1.98
C ILE A 86 8.65 -10.47 -1.75
N THR A 87 7.40 -10.92 -1.63
CA THR A 87 7.10 -12.35 -1.43
C THR A 87 7.48 -13.15 -2.66
N LEU A 88 7.13 -12.64 -3.84
CA LEU A 88 7.42 -13.26 -5.13
C LEU A 88 8.93 -13.40 -5.38
N ASP A 89 9.71 -12.36 -5.09
CA ASP A 89 11.17 -12.38 -5.25
C ASP A 89 11.79 -13.48 -4.36
N ARG A 90 11.28 -13.66 -3.14
CA ARG A 90 11.73 -14.75 -2.26
C ARG A 90 11.34 -16.13 -2.77
N GLU A 91 10.13 -16.30 -3.28
CA GLU A 91 9.69 -17.56 -3.87
C GLU A 91 10.53 -17.91 -5.09
N LEU A 92 10.77 -16.95 -5.98
CA LEU A 92 11.66 -17.10 -7.12
C LEU A 92 13.08 -17.47 -6.69
N ASP A 93 13.65 -16.79 -5.69
CA ASP A 93 14.97 -17.13 -5.15
C ASP A 93 15.04 -18.55 -4.57
N ALA A 94 13.98 -18.97 -3.86
CA ALA A 94 13.87 -20.31 -3.29
C ALA A 94 13.75 -21.39 -4.38
N ILE A 95 12.93 -21.14 -5.41
CA ILE A 95 12.72 -22.05 -6.54
C ILE A 95 13.98 -22.15 -7.41
N MET A 96 14.64 -21.01 -7.70
CA MET A 96 15.84 -20.96 -8.53
C MET A 96 17.14 -21.31 -7.77
N GLY A 97 17.03 -21.68 -6.48
CA GLY A 97 18.15 -22.21 -5.71
C GLY A 97 19.19 -21.17 -5.28
N ARG A 98 18.90 -19.87 -5.36
CA ARG A 98 19.74 -18.82 -4.76
C ARG A 98 19.48 -18.76 -3.26
N ARG A 99 20.03 -19.72 -2.51
CA ARG A 99 20.18 -19.61 -1.05
C ARG A 99 21.12 -18.45 -0.73
N GLY A 100 20.59 -17.24 -0.61
CA GLY A 100 21.40 -16.05 -0.31
C GLY A 100 20.64 -14.81 0.16
N ALA A 101 19.32 -14.76 0.00
CA ALA A 101 18.54 -13.67 0.57
C ALA A 101 18.55 -13.77 2.12
N PRO A 102 19.00 -12.72 2.84
CA PRO A 102 18.94 -12.73 4.29
C PRO A 102 17.48 -12.88 4.74
N ALA A 103 17.24 -13.74 5.73
CA ALA A 103 15.91 -13.86 6.32
C ALA A 103 15.42 -12.47 6.75
N PRO A 104 14.15 -12.11 6.49
CA PRO A 104 13.62 -10.83 6.94
C PRO A 104 13.83 -10.67 8.44
N ILE A 105 14.49 -9.57 8.83
CA ILE A 105 14.55 -9.16 10.22
C ILE A 105 13.13 -8.74 10.59
N HIS A 106 12.42 -9.61 11.29
CA HIS A 106 11.11 -9.28 11.84
C HIS A 106 11.35 -8.26 12.96
N VAL A 107 11.15 -6.97 12.65
CA VAL A 107 11.11 -5.94 13.68
C VAL A 107 9.72 -6.00 14.30
N PRO A 108 9.58 -6.44 15.56
CA PRO A 108 8.28 -6.40 16.23
C PRO A 108 7.77 -4.94 16.26
N PRO A 109 6.48 -4.69 16.01
CA PRO A 109 5.93 -3.35 16.05
C PRO A 109 6.17 -2.72 17.44
N PRO A 110 6.58 -1.44 17.52
CA PRO A 110 6.85 -0.78 18.80
C PRO A 110 5.59 -0.86 19.68
N GLY A 111 5.70 -1.58 20.80
CA GLY A 111 4.58 -1.87 21.72
C GLY A 111 4.18 -3.35 21.85
N SER A 112 4.73 -4.27 21.06
CA SER A 112 4.41 -5.71 21.18
C SER A 112 5.26 -6.48 22.21
N GLU A 113 6.16 -5.82 22.94
CA GLU A 113 7.03 -6.48 23.94
C GLU A 113 6.29 -6.93 25.23
N ILE A 114 5.04 -6.50 25.44
CA ILE A 114 4.38 -6.71 26.74
C ILE A 114 3.64 -8.06 26.85
N LEU A 115 3.45 -8.80 25.74
CA LEU A 115 2.55 -9.98 25.72
C LEU A 115 3.22 -11.36 25.52
N SER A 116 4.55 -11.45 25.36
CA SER A 116 5.19 -12.71 24.95
C SER A 116 6.32 -13.20 25.84
N ARG A 117 6.22 -12.98 27.15
CA ARG A 117 6.93 -13.87 28.09
C ARG A 117 5.96 -14.42 29.15
N PRO A 118 5.24 -15.53 28.85
CA PRO A 118 4.90 -16.45 29.92
C PRO A 118 6.23 -16.90 30.51
N GLU A 119 6.49 -16.47 31.75
CA GLU A 119 7.58 -17.01 32.56
C GLU A 119 7.39 -18.53 32.59
N ALA A 120 8.26 -19.26 31.88
CA ALA A 120 8.18 -20.71 31.85
C ALA A 120 8.23 -21.20 33.30
N PRO A 121 7.27 -22.04 33.75
CA PRO A 121 7.27 -22.53 35.12
C PRO A 121 8.63 -23.18 35.40
N PRO A 122 9.24 -22.95 36.58
CA PRO A 122 10.53 -23.51 36.91
C PRO A 122 10.46 -25.02 36.73
N THR A 123 11.31 -25.55 35.85
CA THR A 123 11.40 -26.99 35.62
C THR A 123 11.66 -27.68 36.95
N PRO A 124 10.85 -28.67 37.37
CA PRO A 124 11.11 -29.42 38.59
C PRO A 124 12.50 -30.04 38.47
N ARG A 125 13.37 -29.69 39.42
CA ARG A 125 14.73 -30.21 39.52
C ARG A 125 14.62 -31.70 39.84
N VAL A 126 14.82 -32.54 38.84
CA VAL A 126 14.90 -33.99 39.04
C VAL A 126 16.23 -34.26 39.73
N ASP A 127 16.18 -34.49 41.04
CA ASP A 127 17.35 -34.89 41.81
C ASP A 127 17.88 -36.20 41.24
N ALA A 128 19.14 -36.19 40.83
CA ALA A 128 19.80 -37.33 40.23
C ALA A 128 19.80 -38.53 41.21
N PRO A 129 19.56 -39.76 40.72
CA PRO A 129 19.58 -40.95 41.57
C PRO A 129 20.97 -41.13 42.19
N ARG A 130 21.00 -41.16 43.53
CA ARG A 130 22.19 -41.40 44.34
C ARG A 130 22.59 -42.87 44.18
N MET A 131 23.58 -43.16 43.33
CA MET A 131 24.13 -44.49 43.17
C MET A 131 24.81 -44.94 44.47
N PRO A 132 24.58 -46.18 44.94
CA PRO A 132 25.29 -46.72 46.09
C PRO A 132 26.75 -46.98 45.73
N ALA A 133 27.66 -46.61 46.64
CA ALA A 133 29.07 -46.88 46.51
C ALA A 133 29.31 -48.39 46.46
N LEU A 134 29.96 -48.84 45.39
CA LEU A 134 30.45 -50.20 45.25
C LEU A 134 31.64 -50.35 46.23
N GLY A 135 31.49 -51.24 47.21
CA GLY A 135 32.46 -51.44 48.29
C GLY A 135 33.74 -52.15 47.84
N ASP A 136 34.80 -51.89 48.60
CA ASP A 136 36.06 -52.66 48.66
C ASP A 136 35.94 -53.85 49.62
#